data_AF-A0A2V8JNE8-F1
#
_entry.id   AF-A0A2V8JNE8-F1
#
_cell.length_a   1.000
_cell.length_b   1.000
_cell.length_c   1.000
_cell.angle_alpha   90.00
_cell.angle_beta   90.00
_cell.angle_gamma   90.00
#
_symmetry.space_group_name_H-M   'P 1'
#
loop_
_entity.id
_entity.type
_entity.pdbx_description
1 polymer ?
#
loop_
_entity_poly.entity_id
_entity_poly.type
_entity_poly.pdbx_seq_one_letter_code
_entity_poly.pdbx_strand_id
1 'polypeptide(L)' 'MKLAEVCVRRPVFATMLVLTFVVLGVFSYTQLGIDQFPKIDLPTVTVRTVLQGASPEEVESQITKPI' A
#
# COMPACT_ATOMS: atom_id res chain seq x y z
N MET A 1 -40.73 -4.28 14.76
CA MET A 1 -39.41 -3.86 14.23
C MET A 1 -38.97 -2.58 14.94
N LYS A 2 -38.27 -2.67 16.08
CA LYS A 2 -38.03 -1.49 16.94
C LYS A 2 -37.09 -0.44 16.30
N LEU A 3 -36.08 -0.87 15.53
CA LEU A 3 -35.17 0.05 14.83
C LEU A 3 -35.89 0.86 13.74
N ALA A 4 -36.66 0.17 12.88
CA ALA A 4 -37.45 0.84 11.85
C ALA A 4 -38.50 1.79 12.47
N GLU A 5 -39.13 1.39 13.57
CA GLU A 5 -40.12 2.20 14.29
C GLU A 5 -39.51 3.48 14.87
N VAL A 6 -38.31 3.42 15.44
CA VAL A 6 -37.58 4.60 15.95
C VAL A 6 -37.17 5.54 14.81
N CYS A 7 -36.69 4.99 13.69
CA CYS A 7 -36.32 5.78 12.52
C CYS A 7 -37.53 6.51 11.90
N VAL A 8 -38.70 5.85 11.83
CA VAL A 8 -39.94 6.45 11.30
C VAL A 8 -40.52 7.48 12.27
N ARG A 9 -40.43 7.25 13.58
CA ARG A 9 -40.99 8.16 14.61
C ARG A 9 -40.14 9.42 14.82
N ARG A 10 -38.84 9.38 14.51
CA ARG A 10 -37.92 10.53 14.56
C ARG A 10 -37.12 10.64 13.25
N PRO A 11 -37.76 11.11 12.16
CA PRO A 11 -37.14 11.16 10.84
C PRO A 11 -35.90 12.06 10.81
N VAL A 12 -35.89 13.15 11.59
CA VAL A 12 -34.74 14.06 11.71
C VAL A 12 -33.51 13.37 12.31
N PHE A 13 -33.69 12.48 13.29
CA PHE A 13 -32.58 11.73 13.87
C PHE A 13 -31.97 10.75 12.87
N ALA A 14 -32.83 10.04 12.12
CA ALA A 14 -32.41 9.10 11.10
C ALA A 14 -31.62 9.79 9.98
N THR A 15 -32.09 10.96 9.50
CA THR A 15 -31.38 11.71 8.45
C THR A 15 -30.05 12.26 8.95
N MET A 16 -29.97 12.79 10.17
CA MET A 16 -28.71 13.28 10.75
C MET A 16 -27.65 12.17 10.89
N LEU A 17 -28.08 10.98 11.29
CA LEU A 17 -27.21 9.81 11.40
C LEU A 17 -26.65 9.41 10.03
N VAL A 18 -27.50 9.32 9.00
CA VAL A 18 -27.07 9.03 7.62
C VAL A 18 -26.13 10.12 7.10
N LEU A 19 -26.48 11.39 7.33
CA LEU A 19 -25.70 12.53 6.87
C LEU A 19 -24.31 12.56 7.50
N THR A 20 -24.20 12.16 8.77
CA THR A 20 -22.90 12.00 9.45
C THR A 20 -22.03 10.96 8.74
N PHE A 21 -22.57 9.79 8.40
CA PHE A 21 -21.82 8.77 7.67
C PHE A 21 -21.43 9.22 6.25
N VAL A 22 -22.30 9.96 5.57
CA VAL A 22 -22.01 10.51 4.24
C VAL A 22 -20.87 11.52 4.29
N VAL A 23 -20.91 12.48 5.23
CA VAL A 23 -19.86 13.50 5.37
C VAL A 23 -18.52 12.85 5.72
N LEU A 24 -18.51 11.91 6.66
CA LEU A 24 -17.30 11.16 7.02
C LEU A 24 -16.76 10.34 5.84
N GLY A 25 -17.64 9.71 5.06
CA GLY A 25 -17.27 8.95 3.88
C GLY A 25 -16.65 9.83 2.80
N VAL A 26 -17.28 10.98 2.49
CA VAL A 26 -16.76 11.93 1.50
C VAL A 26 -15.40 12.48 1.93
N PHE A 27 -15.27 12.91 3.18
CA PHE A 27 -14.00 13.41 3.71
C PHE A 27 -12.87 12.37 3.62
N SER A 28 -13.17 11.13 4.03
CA SER A 28 -12.20 10.02 3.97
C SER A 28 -11.81 9.68 2.54
N TYR A 29 -12.76 9.72 1.61
CA TYR A 29 -12.51 9.49 0.18
C TYR A 29 -11.59 10.56 -0.41
N THR A 30 -11.80 11.84 -0.07
CA THR A 30 -10.96 12.93 -0.56
C THR A 30 -9.55 12.94 0.02
N GLN A 31 -9.37 12.40 1.23
CA GLN A 31 -8.07 12.27 1.89
C GLN A 31 -7.29 11.02 1.45
N LEU A 32 -7.92 10.12 0.70
CA LEU A 32 -7.24 8.92 0.23
C LEU A 32 -6.26 9.30 -0.87
N GLY A 33 -4.98 9.41 -0.49
CA GLY A 33 -3.88 9.65 -1.42
C GLY A 33 -3.79 8.49 -2.41
N ILE A 34 -3.94 8.79 -3.70
CA ILE A 34 -3.70 7.83 -4.76
C ILE A 34 -2.20 7.87 -5.05
N ASP A 35 -1.47 6.90 -4.52
CA ASP A 35 -0.05 6.72 -4.86
C ASP A 35 0.04 6.18 -6.30
N GLN A 36 0.36 7.08 -7.24
CA GLN A 36 0.55 6.72 -8.66
C GLN A 36 1.76 5.80 -8.89
N PHE A 37 2.74 5.88 -7.99
CA PHE A 37 3.88 4.98 -7.92
C PHE A 37 3.85 4.35 -6.54
N PRO A 38 3.17 3.21 -6.34
CA PRO A 38 3.37 2.44 -5.11
C PRO A 38 4.88 2.21 -4.98
N LYS A 39 5.42 2.39 -3.76
CA LYS A 39 6.81 2.02 -3.48
C LYS A 39 6.91 0.51 -3.62
N ILE A 40 7.11 0.05 -4.85
CA ILE A 40 7.51 -1.30 -5.13
C ILE A 40 8.98 -1.32 -4.73
N ASP A 41 9.23 -1.58 -3.44
CA ASP A 41 10.56 -1.86 -2.94
C ASP A 41 10.99 -3.20 -3.54
N LEU A 42 11.36 -3.22 -4.82
CA LEU A 42 11.95 -4.37 -5.48
C LEU A 42 13.30 -4.61 -4.77
N PRO A 43 13.42 -5.66 -3.93
CA PRO A 43 14.61 -5.85 -3.12
C PRO A 43 15.73 -6.34 -4.04
N THR A 44 16.39 -5.40 -4.71
CA THR A 44 17.51 -5.69 -5.60
C THR A 44 18.77 -5.66 -4.75
N VAL A 45 19.31 -6.85 -4.47
CA VAL A 45 20.60 -6.98 -3.79
C VAL A 45 21.68 -7.11 -4.86
N THR A 46 22.53 -6.11 -5.00
CA THR A 46 23.67 -6.15 -5.92
C THR A 46 24.93 -6.52 -5.15
N VAL A 47 25.48 -7.70 -5.44
CA VAL A 47 26.79 -8.13 -4.93
C VAL A 47 27.84 -7.84 -6.01
N ARG A 48 28.82 -6.98 -5.70
CA ARG A 48 29.94 -6.66 -6.61
C ARG A 48 31.22 -7.23 -6.04
N THR A 49 31.78 -8.22 -6.71
CA THR A 49 33.11 -8.76 -6.41
C THR A 49 34.10 -8.27 -7.45
N VAL A 50 35.29 -7.86 -7.01
CA VAL A 50 36.36 -7.36 -7.89
C VAL A 50 37.64 -8.09 -7.53
N LEU A 51 38.25 -8.76 -8.51
CA LEU A 51 39.55 -9.40 -8.40
C LEU A 51 40.49 -8.76 -9.42
N GLN A 52 41.46 -7.98 -8.93
CA GLN A 52 42.41 -7.26 -9.79
C GLN A 52 43.49 -8.22 -10.29
N GLY A 53 43.71 -8.23 -11.62
CA GLY A 53 44.76 -9.03 -12.24
C GLY A 53 44.37 -10.46 -12.63
N ALA A 54 43.13 -10.88 -12.42
CA ALA A 54 42.61 -12.17 -12.89
C ALA A 54 41.96 -12.04 -14.27
N SER A 55 42.07 -13.09 -15.10
CA SER A 55 41.33 -13.14 -16.36
C SER A 55 39.82 -13.28 -16.08
N PRO A 56 38.94 -12.81 -16.97
CA PRO A 56 37.50 -12.91 -16.78
C PRO A 56 37.01 -14.33 -16.48
N GLU A 57 37.65 -15.34 -17.08
CA GLU A 57 37.34 -16.76 -16.89
C GLU A 57 37.68 -17.23 -15.47
N GLU A 58 38.75 -16.70 -14.90
CA GLU A 58 39.21 -17.05 -13.56
C GLU A 58 38.34 -16.40 -12.47
N VAL A 59 37.88 -15.17 -12.69
CA VAL A 59 36.90 -14.51 -11.82
C VAL A 59 35.56 -15.25 -11.81
N GLU A 60 35.10 -15.75 -12.97
CA GLU A 60 33.87 -16.53 -13.04
C GLU A 60 34.01 -17.86 -12.27
N SER A 61 35.11 -18.58 -12.50
CA SER A 61 35.33 -19.92 -11.93
C SER A 61 35.57 -19.89 -10.42
N GLN A 62 36.43 -18.98 -9.94
CA GLN A 62 36.85 -18.95 -8.54
C GLN A 62 35.96 -18.09 -7.65
N ILE A 63 35.29 -17.08 -8.21
CA ILE A 63 34.50 -16.12 -7.43
C ILE A 63 33.03 -16.21 -7.79
N THR A 64 32.61 -15.99 -9.03
CA THR A 64 31.17 -15.88 -9.36
C THR A 64 30.38 -17.18 -9.17
N LYS A 65 30.96 -18.35 -9.49
CA LYS A 65 30.28 -19.65 -9.30
C LYS A 65 30.07 -20.10 -7.85
N PRO A 66 31.01 -19.87 -6.92
CA PRO A 66 30.82 -20.28 -5.52
C PRO A 66 29.97 -19.36 -4.64
N ILE A 67 29.63 -18.13 -5.07
CA ILE A 67 28.71 -17.22 -4.35
C ILE A 67 27.27 -17.44 -4.80
#